data_AF-A0A7Y5KWV2-F1
#
_entry.id   AF-A0A7Y5KWV2-F1
#
_cell.length_a   1.000
_cell.length_b   1.000
_cell.length_c   1.000
_cell.angle_alpha   90.00
_cell.angle_beta   90.00
_cell.angle_gamma   90.00
#
_symmetry.space_group_name_H-M   'P 1'
#
loop_
_entity.id
_entity.type
_entity.pdbx_description
1 polymer ?
#
loop_
_entity_poly.entity_id
_entity_poly.type
_entity_poly.pdbx_seq_one_letter_code
_entity_poly.pdbx_strand_id
1 'polypeptide(L)'
;MDDDRPRSRRGLLRAAIFVLSAALFGAFLHAAWDRPYLLVPFAVIGVGFGVFRWWSHRRLVRMLRRGDVGEIIAHWSQSFDRIPHAETMAPLMTATAFAAYGRVDDARRALACAARGPAWDAALEHRLFLDVILSTFEGEGDHAAQQASKLNALPMPDRRDVQERVGTLRQAASALVRAFQHRAQPGDLTRLEAASENSPLVHWAMRYAAAIVAIDAGERDKARALIDGAPRWPTESAFRNFHDEITGLLGA
;
A
#
# COMPACT_ATOMS: atom_id res chain seq x y z
N MET A 1 -7.51 -24.65 -48.69
CA MET A 1 -8.20 -24.54 -47.39
C MET A 1 -7.26 -25.20 -46.39
N ASP A 2 -6.27 -24.42 -45.97
CA ASP A 2 -5.10 -24.84 -45.18
C ASP A 2 -4.89 -23.74 -44.13
N ASP A 3 -5.08 -24.05 -42.85
CA ASP A 3 -4.60 -23.24 -41.73
C ASP A 3 -4.39 -24.16 -40.51
N ASP A 4 -3.32 -24.95 -40.59
CA ASP A 4 -2.84 -25.83 -39.53
C ASP A 4 -2.04 -24.99 -38.51
N ARG A 5 -2.73 -24.46 -37.49
CA ARG A 5 -2.12 -23.57 -36.48
C ARG A 5 -1.40 -24.34 -35.36
N PRO A 6 -0.19 -23.93 -34.95
CA PRO A 6 0.59 -24.57 -33.89
C PRO A 6 0.12 -24.14 -32.50
N ARG A 7 -0.96 -24.74 -31.97
CA ARG A 7 -1.49 -24.45 -30.61
C ARG A 7 -1.08 -25.46 -29.52
N SER A 8 -0.35 -26.53 -29.83
CA SER A 8 -0.17 -27.67 -28.91
C SER A 8 1.07 -27.64 -27.99
N ARG A 9 2.16 -26.94 -28.34
CA ARG A 9 3.45 -27.08 -27.61
C ARG A 9 3.49 -26.48 -26.20
N ARG A 10 2.81 -25.35 -25.94
CA ARG A 10 2.83 -24.68 -24.63
C ARG A 10 1.99 -25.38 -23.55
N GLY A 11 0.88 -26.01 -23.96
CA GLY A 11 0.03 -26.79 -23.06
C GLY A 11 0.74 -28.07 -22.60
N LEU A 12 1.40 -28.77 -23.53
CA LEU A 12 2.20 -29.96 -23.24
C LEU A 12 3.41 -29.66 -22.35
N LEU A 13 4.10 -28.53 -22.56
CA LEU A 13 5.19 -28.11 -21.67
C LEU A 13 4.71 -27.81 -20.25
N ARG A 14 3.57 -27.12 -20.09
CA ARG A 14 3.00 -26.86 -18.76
C ARG A 14 2.51 -28.13 -18.07
N ALA A 15 1.88 -29.03 -18.82
CA ALA A 15 1.46 -30.33 -18.31
C ALA A 15 2.67 -31.20 -17.92
N ALA A 16 3.72 -31.23 -18.74
CA ALA A 16 4.96 -31.95 -18.43
C ALA A 16 5.65 -31.37 -17.20
N ILE A 17 5.75 -30.04 -17.08
CA ILE A 17 6.28 -29.38 -15.88
C ILE A 17 5.44 -29.72 -14.66
N PHE A 18 4.11 -29.71 -14.77
CA PHE A 18 3.20 -30.05 -13.67
C PHE A 18 3.34 -31.51 -13.23
N VAL A 19 3.37 -32.46 -14.17
CA VAL A 19 3.56 -33.90 -13.89
C VAL A 19 4.94 -34.15 -13.30
N LEU A 20 5.99 -33.50 -13.83
CA LEU A 20 7.35 -33.60 -13.29
C LEU A 20 7.43 -33.02 -11.88
N SER A 21 6.76 -31.90 -11.61
CA SER A 21 6.68 -31.27 -10.28
C SER A 21 5.94 -32.16 -9.29
N ALA A 22 4.83 -32.79 -9.71
CA ALA A 22 4.05 -33.70 -8.90
C ALA A 22 4.81 -35.01 -8.62
N ALA A 23 5.55 -35.53 -9.59
CA ALA A 23 6.41 -36.71 -9.43
C ALA A 23 7.60 -36.43 -8.50
N LEU A 24 8.23 -35.25 -8.63
CA LEU A 24 9.28 -34.79 -7.71
C LEU A 24 8.75 -34.61 -6.29
N PHE A 25 7.54 -34.06 -6.14
CA PHE A 25 6.90 -33.89 -4.84
C PHE A 25 6.50 -35.23 -4.21
N GLY A 26 6.01 -36.18 -5.00
CA GLY A 26 5.69 -37.54 -4.55
C GLY A 26 6.94 -38.32 -4.13
N ALA A 27 8.02 -38.26 -4.93
CA ALA A 27 9.31 -38.85 -4.60
C ALA A 27 9.92 -38.21 -3.33
N PHE A 28 9.73 -36.90 -3.14
CA PHE A 28 10.12 -36.17 -1.94
C PHE A 28 9.34 -36.64 -0.70
N LEU A 29 8.02 -36.80 -0.80
CA LEU A 29 7.20 -37.29 0.31
C LEU A 29 7.58 -38.72 0.72
N HIS A 30 7.90 -39.56 -0.26
CA HIS A 30 8.33 -40.94 -0.03
C HIS A 30 9.72 -41.00 0.64
N ALA A 31 10.68 -40.22 0.14
CA ALA A 31 12.01 -40.12 0.73
C ALA A 31 12.03 -39.47 2.13
N ALA A 32 11.08 -38.57 2.40
CA ALA A 32 10.90 -37.93 3.70
C ALA A 32 10.45 -38.92 4.80
N TRP A 33 9.79 -40.02 4.41
CA TRP A 33 9.34 -41.06 5.35
C TRP A 33 10.48 -41.99 5.79
N ASP A 34 11.40 -42.31 4.87
CA ASP A 34 12.52 -43.22 5.15
C ASP A 34 13.74 -42.51 5.77
N ARG A 35 13.93 -41.21 5.50
CA ARG A 35 15.12 -40.44 5.90
C ARG A 35 14.75 -39.02 6.34
N PRO A 36 14.28 -38.82 7.59
CA PRO A 36 13.77 -37.53 8.08
C PRO A 36 14.81 -36.40 8.09
N TYR A 37 16.10 -36.70 8.04
CA TYR A 37 17.17 -35.70 7.92
C TYR A 37 17.18 -34.95 6.57
N LEU A 38 16.54 -35.49 5.51
CA LEU A 38 16.40 -34.81 4.22
C LEU A 38 15.34 -33.70 4.23
N LEU A 39 14.45 -33.67 5.23
CA LEU A 39 13.50 -32.57 5.44
C LEU A 39 14.19 -31.32 6.00
N VAL A 40 15.29 -31.49 6.72
CA VAL A 40 16.03 -30.41 7.40
C VAL A 40 16.48 -29.31 6.42
N PRO A 41 17.15 -29.57 5.29
CA PRO A 41 17.55 -28.50 4.37
C PRO A 41 16.35 -27.75 3.75
N PHE A 42 15.25 -28.43 3.45
CA PHE A 42 14.04 -27.79 2.92
C PHE A 42 13.29 -26.97 3.98
N ALA A 43 13.23 -27.46 5.21
CA ALA A 43 12.71 -26.70 6.34
C ALA A 43 13.58 -25.46 6.61
N VAL A 44 14.91 -25.59 6.55
CA VAL A 44 15.84 -24.47 6.71
C VAL A 44 15.68 -23.44 5.58
N ILE A 45 15.51 -23.87 4.33
CA ILE A 45 15.25 -22.96 3.19
C ILE A 45 13.88 -22.31 3.33
N GLY A 46 12.83 -23.06 3.65
CA GLY A 46 11.47 -22.55 3.82
C GLY A 46 11.35 -21.58 4.99
N VAL A 47 11.91 -21.93 6.15
CA VAL A 47 11.97 -21.06 7.34
C VAL A 47 12.86 -19.87 7.06
N GLY A 48 14.03 -20.05 6.45
CA GLY A 48 14.94 -18.97 6.08
C GLY A 48 14.29 -17.95 5.13
N PHE A 49 13.57 -18.42 4.12
CA PHE A 49 12.83 -17.57 3.19
C PHE A 49 11.65 -16.86 3.87
N GLY A 50 10.93 -17.56 4.74
CA GLY A 50 9.85 -16.98 5.56
C GLY A 50 10.35 -15.88 6.50
N VAL A 51 11.43 -16.16 7.23
CA VAL A 51 12.10 -15.23 8.15
C VAL A 51 12.65 -14.03 7.38
N PHE A 52 13.28 -14.24 6.22
CA PHE A 52 13.81 -13.15 5.39
C PHE A 52 12.69 -12.25 4.83
N ARG A 53 11.61 -12.84 4.30
CA ARG A 53 10.46 -12.08 3.78
C ARG A 53 9.74 -11.31 4.90
N TRP A 54 9.64 -11.90 6.09
CA TRP A 54 9.07 -11.23 7.25
C TRP A 54 9.97 -10.11 7.77
N TRP A 55 11.29 -10.32 7.79
CA TRP A 55 12.26 -9.33 8.21
C TRP A 55 12.35 -8.15 7.24
N SER A 56 12.31 -8.40 5.92
CA SER A 56 12.26 -7.33 4.91
C SER A 56 10.98 -6.51 5.04
N HIS A 57 9.83 -7.17 5.22
CA HIS A 57 8.55 -6.50 5.45
C HIS A 57 8.57 -5.66 6.73
N ARG A 58 9.09 -6.21 7.84
CA ARG A 58 9.25 -5.47 9.11
C ARG A 58 10.26 -4.33 9.03
N ARG A 59 11.30 -4.45 8.19
CA ARG A 59 12.27 -3.39 7.95
C ARG A 59 11.61 -2.25 7.15
N LEU A 60 10.88 -2.58 6.08
CA LEU A 60 10.13 -1.61 5.28
C LEU A 60 9.06 -0.88 6.10
N VAL A 61 8.29 -1.60 6.92
CA VAL A 61 7.30 -0.99 7.82
C VAL A 61 7.96 -0.05 8.83
N ARG A 62 9.13 -0.45 9.38
CA ARG A 62 9.89 0.44 10.28
C ARG A 62 10.43 1.67 9.56
N MET A 63 10.86 1.56 8.31
CA MET A 63 11.34 2.69 7.50
C MET A 63 10.21 3.69 7.19
N LEU A 64 9.06 3.18 6.74
CA LEU A 64 7.87 3.99 6.47
C LEU A 64 7.39 4.72 7.72
N ARG A 65 7.45 4.07 8.88
CA ARG A 65 7.13 4.70 10.16
C ARG A 65 8.18 5.72 10.62
N ARG A 66 9.46 5.51 10.27
CA ARG A 66 10.59 6.36 10.70
C ARG A 66 10.80 7.65 9.89
N GLY A 67 10.16 7.81 8.72
CA GLY A 67 10.26 9.07 7.97
C GLY A 67 11.30 9.11 6.84
N ASP A 68 12.01 8.01 6.50
CA ASP A 68 13.10 8.07 5.51
C ASP A 68 12.62 7.80 4.07
N VAL A 69 12.32 8.88 3.34
CA VAL A 69 11.86 8.83 1.94
C VAL A 69 12.97 8.36 0.99
N GLY A 70 14.21 8.78 1.24
CA GLY A 70 15.34 8.57 0.33
C GLY A 70 15.77 7.11 0.30
N GLU A 71 15.85 6.46 1.47
CA GLU A 71 16.20 5.04 1.56
C GLU A 71 15.14 4.15 0.88
N ILE A 72 13.85 4.52 0.96
CA ILE A 72 12.77 3.76 0.32
C ILE A 72 12.78 3.90 -1.20
N ILE A 73 12.95 5.13 -1.72
CA ILE A 73 13.03 5.34 -3.16
C ILE A 73 14.26 4.63 -3.73
N ALA A 74 15.41 4.67 -3.03
CA ALA A 74 16.61 3.94 -3.43
C ALA A 74 16.42 2.41 -3.38
N HIS A 75 15.66 1.89 -2.41
CA HIS A 75 15.34 0.47 -2.34
C HIS A 75 14.38 0.02 -3.45
N TRP A 76 13.42 0.86 -3.82
CA TRP A 76 12.44 0.56 -4.85
C TRP A 76 12.97 0.78 -6.27
N SER A 77 13.87 1.75 -6.48
CA SER A 77 14.51 2.00 -7.78
C SER A 77 15.23 0.77 -8.31
N GLN A 78 15.93 0.03 -7.43
CA GLN A 78 16.60 -1.22 -7.78
C GLN A 78 15.62 -2.35 -8.18
N SER A 79 14.35 -2.24 -7.81
CA SER A 79 13.31 -3.21 -8.16
C SER A 79 12.57 -2.84 -9.45
N PHE A 80 12.58 -1.57 -9.88
CA PHE A 80 11.81 -1.10 -11.02
C PHE A 80 12.27 -1.67 -12.36
N ASP A 81 13.57 -1.94 -12.52
CA ASP A 81 14.13 -2.55 -13.75
C ASP A 81 13.54 -3.94 -14.07
N ARG A 82 12.90 -4.59 -13.10
CA ARG A 82 12.32 -5.93 -13.24
C ARG A 82 10.79 -5.94 -13.40
N ILE A 83 10.15 -4.77 -13.38
CA ILE A 83 8.68 -4.67 -13.37
C ILE A 83 8.15 -4.50 -14.81
N PRO A 84 7.16 -5.30 -15.23
CA PRO A 84 6.46 -5.06 -16.49
C PRO A 84 5.84 -3.66 -16.54
N HIS A 85 5.98 -2.94 -17.65
CA HIS A 85 5.50 -1.56 -17.82
C HIS A 85 6.12 -0.55 -16.83
N ALA A 86 7.44 -0.62 -16.67
CA ALA A 86 8.21 0.26 -15.77
C ALA A 86 7.95 1.75 -15.99
N GLU A 87 7.72 2.18 -17.23
CA GLU A 87 7.38 3.56 -17.63
C GLU A 87 6.11 4.12 -16.95
N THR A 88 5.16 3.26 -16.57
CA THR A 88 3.96 3.66 -15.83
C THR A 88 4.10 3.35 -14.35
N MET A 89 4.62 2.17 -14.01
CA MET A 89 4.64 1.69 -12.64
C MET A 89 5.70 2.36 -11.77
N ALA A 90 6.89 2.67 -12.31
CA ALA A 90 7.94 3.31 -11.53
C ALA A 90 7.53 4.72 -11.06
N PRO A 91 6.98 5.61 -11.93
CA PRO A 91 6.51 6.91 -11.47
C PRO A 91 5.31 6.82 -10.50
N LEU A 92 4.39 5.88 -10.70
CA LEU A 92 3.27 5.66 -9.79
C LEU A 92 3.71 5.22 -8.38
N MET A 93 4.66 4.29 -8.31
CA MET A 93 5.24 3.84 -7.03
C MET A 93 6.05 4.96 -6.37
N THR A 94 6.78 5.76 -7.16
CA THR A 94 7.50 6.93 -6.67
C THR A 94 6.55 7.97 -6.08
N ALA A 95 5.44 8.26 -6.77
CA ALA A 95 4.41 9.14 -6.24
C ALA A 95 3.78 8.60 -4.96
N THR A 96 3.59 7.29 -4.86
CA THR A 96 3.08 6.65 -3.64
C THR A 96 4.01 6.83 -2.47
N ALA A 97 5.33 6.69 -2.69
CA ALA A 97 6.32 6.99 -1.66
C ALA A 97 6.18 8.46 -1.22
N PHE A 98 6.22 9.41 -2.15
CA PHE A 98 6.10 10.83 -1.80
C PHE A 98 4.80 11.16 -1.05
N ALA A 99 3.66 10.63 -1.49
CA ALA A 99 2.37 10.80 -0.82
C ALA A 99 2.38 10.22 0.61
N ALA A 100 3.01 9.06 0.82
CA ALA A 100 3.16 8.43 2.13
C ALA A 100 3.94 9.28 3.15
N TYR A 101 4.71 10.27 2.68
CA TYR A 101 5.45 11.22 3.51
C TYR A 101 4.91 12.66 3.40
N GLY A 102 3.72 12.85 2.83
CA GLY A 102 3.10 14.17 2.68
C GLY A 102 3.82 15.11 1.71
N ARG A 103 4.72 14.62 0.85
CA ARG A 103 5.41 15.42 -0.18
C ARG A 103 4.52 15.55 -1.42
N VAL A 104 3.50 16.37 -1.31
CA VAL A 104 2.42 16.51 -2.31
C VAL A 104 2.96 16.90 -3.68
N ASP A 105 3.77 17.96 -3.77
CA ASP A 105 4.29 18.47 -5.05
C ASP A 105 5.19 17.47 -5.78
N ASP A 106 6.00 16.70 -5.03
CA ASP A 106 6.84 15.65 -5.60
C ASP A 106 6.00 14.46 -6.08
N ALA A 107 4.94 14.11 -5.35
CA ALA A 107 4.01 13.07 -5.75
C ALA A 107 3.26 13.44 -7.04
N ARG A 108 2.77 14.68 -7.15
CA ARG A 108 2.12 15.22 -8.35
C ARG A 108 3.08 15.22 -9.54
N ARG A 109 4.31 15.68 -9.36
CA ARG A 109 5.35 15.65 -10.41
C ARG A 109 5.68 14.23 -10.86
N ALA A 110 5.85 13.30 -9.91
CA ALA A 110 6.08 11.89 -10.24
C ALA A 110 4.91 11.28 -11.02
N LEU A 111 3.66 11.55 -10.62
CA LEU A 111 2.48 11.10 -11.38
C LEU A 111 2.43 11.67 -12.80
N ALA A 112 2.84 12.93 -12.99
CA ALA A 112 2.85 13.57 -14.30
C ALA A 112 3.84 12.90 -15.28
N CYS A 113 4.90 12.25 -14.76
CA CYS A 113 5.87 11.52 -15.56
C CYS A 113 5.40 10.11 -15.97
N ALA A 114 4.29 9.60 -15.44
CA ALA A 114 3.81 8.26 -15.75
C ALA A 114 3.31 8.16 -17.21
N ALA A 115 3.81 7.18 -17.95
CA ALA A 115 3.31 6.89 -19.29
C ALA A 115 1.84 6.43 -19.24
N ARG A 116 0.99 7.05 -20.07
CA ARG A 116 -0.44 6.73 -20.17
C ARG A 116 -0.63 5.63 -21.21
N GLY A 117 -0.68 4.39 -20.74
CA GLY A 117 -0.91 3.20 -21.57
C GLY A 117 -1.79 2.16 -20.86
N PRO A 118 -1.82 0.90 -21.31
CA PRO A 118 -2.67 -0.14 -20.71
C PRO A 118 -2.44 -0.34 -19.20
N ALA A 119 -1.19 -0.18 -18.74
CA ALA A 119 -0.85 -0.25 -17.32
C ALA A 119 -1.44 0.92 -16.51
N TRP A 120 -1.59 2.09 -17.14
CA TRP A 120 -2.19 3.27 -16.50
C TRP A 120 -3.68 3.07 -16.26
N ASP A 121 -4.35 2.48 -17.24
CA ASP A 121 -5.77 2.13 -17.13
C ASP A 121 -5.98 1.00 -16.12
N ALA A 122 -5.12 -0.01 -16.11
CA ALA A 122 -5.14 -1.09 -15.13
C ALA A 122 -4.89 -0.59 -13.69
N ALA A 123 -4.14 0.50 -13.51
CA ALA A 123 -3.85 1.10 -12.22
C ALA A 123 -4.90 2.12 -11.74
N LEU A 124 -6.10 2.16 -12.34
CA LEU A 124 -7.15 3.13 -12.04
C LEU A 124 -7.43 3.29 -10.53
N GLU A 125 -7.57 2.19 -9.80
CA GLU A 125 -7.86 2.22 -8.37
C GLU A 125 -6.74 2.90 -7.56
N HIS A 126 -5.49 2.53 -7.83
CA HIS A 126 -4.33 3.12 -7.17
C HIS A 126 -4.22 4.61 -7.49
N ARG A 127 -4.46 5.01 -8.74
CA ARG A 127 -4.45 6.42 -9.15
C ARG A 127 -5.53 7.23 -8.45
N LEU A 128 -6.76 6.72 -8.41
CA LEU A 128 -7.86 7.38 -7.68
C LEU A 128 -7.54 7.50 -6.19
N PHE A 129 -6.96 6.46 -5.60
CA PHE A 129 -6.57 6.50 -4.19
C PHE A 129 -5.49 7.56 -3.91
N LEU A 130 -4.45 7.64 -4.75
CA LEU A 130 -3.44 8.70 -4.62
C LEU A 130 -4.04 10.08 -4.83
N ASP A 131 -4.92 10.23 -5.82
CA ASP A 131 -5.58 11.50 -6.10
C ASP A 131 -6.41 11.97 -4.89
N VAL A 132 -7.16 11.07 -4.24
CA VAL A 132 -7.87 11.37 -3.00
C VAL A 132 -6.92 11.88 -1.92
N ILE A 133 -5.82 11.19 -1.67
CA ILE A 133 -4.85 11.57 -0.63
C ILE A 133 -4.24 12.94 -0.93
N LEU A 134 -3.76 13.14 -2.16
CA LEU A 134 -3.09 14.38 -2.55
C LEU A 134 -4.04 15.57 -2.51
N SER A 135 -5.24 15.44 -3.10
CA SER A 135 -6.27 16.48 -3.09
C SER A 135 -6.74 16.80 -1.66
N THR A 136 -6.77 15.81 -0.76
CA THR A 136 -7.07 16.06 0.66
C THR A 136 -5.99 16.93 1.30
N PHE A 137 -4.72 16.66 1.03
CA PHE A 137 -3.60 17.41 1.61
C PHE A 137 -3.42 18.80 1.00
N GLU A 138 -3.86 18.99 -0.24
CA GLU A 138 -3.89 20.29 -0.93
C GLU A 138 -5.05 21.18 -0.45
N GLY A 139 -5.98 20.64 0.34
CA GLY A 139 -7.19 21.36 0.77
C GLY A 139 -8.29 21.39 -0.29
N GLU A 140 -8.17 20.61 -1.37
CA GLU A 140 -9.17 20.48 -2.43
C GLU A 140 -10.30 19.51 -2.02
N GLY A 141 -11.01 19.85 -0.94
CA GLY A 141 -11.96 18.96 -0.28
C GLY A 141 -13.06 18.41 -1.20
N ASP A 142 -13.68 19.25 -2.02
CA ASP A 142 -14.76 18.83 -2.93
C ASP A 142 -14.24 17.87 -4.01
N HIS A 143 -13.05 18.14 -4.54
CA HIS A 143 -12.41 17.26 -5.51
C HIS A 143 -12.06 15.90 -4.87
N ALA A 144 -11.45 15.92 -3.69
CA ALA A 144 -11.12 14.71 -2.93
C ALA A 144 -12.37 13.88 -2.61
N ALA A 145 -13.48 14.50 -2.23
CA ALA A 145 -14.75 13.84 -1.96
C ALA A 145 -15.32 13.18 -3.23
N GLN A 146 -15.27 13.87 -4.37
CA GLN A 146 -15.71 13.31 -5.65
C GLN A 146 -14.88 12.07 -6.03
N GLN A 147 -13.56 12.13 -5.89
CA GLN A 147 -12.67 11.03 -6.23
C GLN A 147 -12.83 9.85 -5.26
N ALA A 148 -13.05 10.12 -3.97
CA ALA A 148 -13.32 9.08 -2.99
C ALA A 148 -14.65 8.37 -3.28
N SER A 149 -15.66 9.10 -3.76
CA SER A 149 -16.91 8.49 -4.24
C SER A 149 -16.69 7.57 -5.44
N LYS A 150 -15.94 8.02 -6.45
CA LYS A 150 -15.57 7.19 -7.61
C LYS A 150 -14.78 5.94 -7.21
N LEU A 151 -13.84 6.08 -6.28
CA LEU A 151 -13.05 4.97 -5.73
C LEU A 151 -13.94 3.91 -5.08
N ASN A 152 -14.92 4.32 -4.26
CA ASN A 152 -15.84 3.38 -3.62
C ASN A 152 -16.80 2.71 -4.61
N ALA A 153 -17.12 3.37 -5.73
CA ALA A 153 -17.99 2.83 -6.77
C ALA A 153 -17.30 1.78 -7.66
N LEU A 154 -15.98 1.60 -7.56
CA LEU A 154 -15.27 0.58 -8.33
C LEU A 154 -15.74 -0.84 -7.94
N PRO A 155 -15.72 -1.79 -8.88
CA PRO A 155 -16.05 -3.19 -8.57
C PRO A 155 -15.14 -3.73 -7.47
N MET A 156 -15.71 -4.57 -6.62
CA MET A 156 -14.96 -5.26 -5.57
C MET A 156 -14.24 -6.48 -6.15
N PRO A 157 -13.05 -6.84 -5.66
CA PRO A 157 -12.37 -8.07 -6.03
C PRO A 157 -13.20 -9.31 -5.64
N ASP A 158 -13.14 -10.38 -6.44
CA ASP A 158 -13.86 -11.64 -6.17
C ASP A 158 -13.33 -12.38 -4.93
N ARG A 159 -12.05 -12.17 -4.63
CA ARG A 159 -11.36 -12.82 -3.51
C ARG A 159 -11.70 -12.14 -2.18
N ARG A 160 -12.35 -12.87 -1.26
CA ARG A 160 -12.81 -12.34 0.04
C ARG A 160 -11.71 -11.64 0.87
N ASP A 161 -10.52 -12.23 0.94
CA ASP A 161 -9.38 -11.66 1.68
C ASP A 161 -8.93 -10.31 1.10
N VAL A 162 -8.93 -10.20 -0.23
CA VAL A 162 -8.58 -8.96 -0.93
C VAL A 162 -9.74 -7.96 -0.86
N GLN A 163 -10.98 -8.43 -0.96
CA GLN A 163 -12.19 -7.64 -0.88
C GLN A 163 -12.32 -6.90 0.45
N GLU A 164 -12.11 -7.59 1.58
CA GLU A 164 -12.14 -6.99 2.91
C GLU A 164 -11.08 -5.90 3.04
N ARG A 165 -9.84 -6.22 2.68
CA ARG A 165 -8.72 -5.27 2.77
C ARG A 165 -8.91 -4.04 1.89
N VAL A 166 -9.35 -4.23 0.65
CA VAL A 166 -9.64 -3.15 -0.31
C VAL A 166 -10.82 -2.32 0.20
N GLY A 167 -11.90 -2.96 0.65
CA GLY A 167 -13.07 -2.28 1.20
C GLY A 167 -12.72 -1.39 2.39
N THR A 168 -11.93 -1.90 3.35
CA THR A 168 -11.45 -1.11 4.48
C THR A 168 -10.65 0.11 4.02
N LEU A 169 -9.73 -0.06 3.07
CA LEU A 169 -8.89 1.04 2.59
C LEU A 169 -9.69 2.12 1.85
N ARG A 170 -10.65 1.73 1.01
CA ARG A 170 -11.52 2.68 0.28
C ARG A 170 -12.42 3.46 1.23
N GLN A 171 -13.00 2.80 2.23
CA GLN A 171 -13.80 3.47 3.26
C GLN A 171 -12.95 4.43 4.12
N ALA A 172 -11.73 4.03 4.46
CA ALA A 172 -10.80 4.89 5.18
C ALA A 172 -10.40 6.12 4.37
N ALA A 173 -10.28 6.01 3.03
CA ALA A 173 -10.04 7.16 2.16
C ALA A 173 -11.19 8.18 2.24
N SER A 174 -12.45 7.74 2.29
CA SER A 174 -13.58 8.67 2.50
C SER A 174 -13.61 9.27 3.90
N ALA A 175 -13.25 8.49 4.93
CA ALA A 175 -13.12 8.99 6.30
C ALA A 175 -12.00 10.04 6.41
N LEU A 176 -10.89 9.85 5.69
CA LEU A 176 -9.78 10.79 5.59
C LEU A 176 -10.29 12.14 5.06
N VAL A 177 -10.97 12.15 3.91
CA VAL A 177 -11.52 13.38 3.32
C VAL A 177 -12.45 14.09 4.32
N ARG A 178 -13.36 13.35 4.96
CA ARG A 178 -14.30 13.93 5.93
C ARG A 178 -13.61 14.50 7.16
N ALA A 179 -12.56 13.84 7.65
CA ALA A 179 -11.79 14.32 8.79
C ALA A 179 -11.15 15.67 8.49
N PHE A 180 -10.46 15.81 7.36
CA PHE A 180 -9.86 17.07 6.93
C PHE A 180 -10.87 18.17 6.59
N GLN A 181 -12.15 17.83 6.43
CA GLN A 181 -13.25 18.78 6.28
C GLN A 181 -13.98 19.08 7.59
N HIS A 182 -13.54 18.53 8.73
CA HIS A 182 -14.24 18.60 10.02
C HIS A 182 -15.71 18.12 9.93
N ARG A 183 -15.95 17.08 9.14
CA ARG A 183 -17.28 16.47 8.89
C ARG A 183 -17.27 14.97 9.16
N ALA A 184 -16.48 14.55 10.14
CA ALA A 184 -16.36 13.15 10.52
C ALA A 184 -17.72 12.54 10.90
N GLN A 185 -17.92 11.28 10.53
CA GLN A 185 -19.13 10.52 10.84
C GLN A 185 -18.85 9.44 11.90
N PRO A 186 -19.90 8.91 12.57
CA PRO A 186 -19.75 7.77 13.46
C PRO A 186 -19.00 6.61 12.80
N GLY A 187 -17.95 6.13 13.47
CA GLY A 187 -17.09 5.05 13.02
C GLY A 187 -15.90 5.46 12.14
N ASP A 188 -15.78 6.73 11.74
CA ASP A 188 -14.64 7.19 10.94
C ASP A 188 -13.32 7.08 11.69
N LEU A 189 -13.31 7.41 12.99
CA LEU A 189 -12.14 7.24 13.85
C LEU A 189 -11.62 5.81 13.82
N THR A 190 -12.48 4.82 14.07
CA THR A 190 -12.12 3.40 14.07
C THR A 190 -11.62 2.93 12.70
N ARG A 191 -12.22 3.40 11.59
CA ARG A 191 -11.77 3.07 10.23
C ARG A 191 -10.37 3.60 9.95
N LEU A 192 -10.10 4.84 10.35
CA LEU A 192 -8.80 5.48 10.18
C LEU A 192 -7.73 4.78 11.01
N GLU A 193 -8.02 4.45 12.28
CA GLU A 193 -7.13 3.68 13.15
C GLU A 193 -6.80 2.31 12.53
N ALA A 194 -7.82 1.55 12.16
CA ALA A 194 -7.65 0.23 11.54
C ALA A 194 -6.85 0.31 10.22
N ALA A 195 -7.10 1.30 9.37
CA ALA A 195 -6.33 1.50 8.15
C ALA A 195 -4.87 1.85 8.43
N SER A 196 -4.62 2.68 9.45
CA SER A 196 -3.27 3.07 9.84
C SER A 196 -2.41 1.88 10.31
N GLU A 197 -3.03 0.90 10.95
CA GLU A 197 -2.34 -0.29 11.45
C GLU A 197 -2.06 -1.30 10.33
N ASN A 198 -3.03 -1.47 9.43
CA ASN A 198 -3.00 -2.49 8.39
C ASN A 198 -2.27 -2.05 7.10
N SER A 199 -2.06 -0.75 6.91
CA SER A 199 -1.45 -0.21 5.68
C SER A 199 -0.30 0.75 5.99
N PRO A 200 0.96 0.26 6.01
CA PRO A 200 2.14 1.06 6.36
C PRO A 200 2.32 2.34 5.52
N LEU A 201 1.92 2.32 4.25
CA LEU A 201 2.06 3.46 3.33
C LEU A 201 1.14 4.64 3.67
N VAL A 202 0.06 4.40 4.39
CA VAL A 202 -0.89 5.45 4.80
C VAL A 202 -0.95 5.61 6.30
N HIS A 203 0.00 4.99 7.02
CA HIS A 203 0.03 4.98 8.47
C HIS A 203 -0.11 6.39 9.06
N TRP A 204 0.77 7.31 8.64
CA TRP A 204 0.78 8.67 9.14
C TRP A 204 -0.40 9.50 8.63
N ALA A 205 -0.74 9.38 7.34
CA ALA A 205 -1.93 10.02 6.77
C ALA A 205 -3.21 9.73 7.58
N MET A 206 -3.44 8.46 7.88
CA MET A 206 -4.62 8.01 8.61
C MET A 206 -4.56 8.40 10.10
N ARG A 207 -3.37 8.39 10.72
CA ARG A 207 -3.20 8.85 12.11
C ARG A 207 -3.43 10.34 12.28
N TYR A 208 -2.97 11.17 11.35
CA TYR A 208 -3.25 12.60 11.35
C TYR A 208 -4.75 12.88 11.20
N ALA A 209 -5.42 12.21 10.25
CA ALA A 209 -6.87 12.31 10.12
C ALA A 209 -7.61 11.82 11.38
N ALA A 210 -7.20 10.69 11.96
CA ALA A 210 -7.78 10.18 13.19
C ALA A 210 -7.62 11.18 14.35
N ALA A 211 -6.47 11.86 14.44
CA ALA A 211 -6.23 12.88 15.44
C ALA A 211 -7.15 14.09 15.25
N ILE A 212 -7.40 14.52 14.01
CA ILE A 212 -8.40 15.57 13.72
C ILE A 212 -9.79 15.15 14.21
N VAL A 213 -10.23 13.93 13.88
CA VAL A 213 -11.54 13.41 14.35
C VAL A 213 -11.60 13.38 15.88
N ALA A 214 -10.52 12.97 16.55
CA ALA A 214 -10.46 12.94 18.01
C ALA A 214 -10.53 14.36 18.62
N ILE A 215 -9.87 15.35 18.01
CA ILE A 215 -9.95 16.76 18.43
C ILE A 215 -11.37 17.29 18.26
N ASP A 216 -12.01 17.05 17.12
CA ASP A 216 -13.39 17.47 16.84
C ASP A 216 -14.38 16.87 17.84
N ALA A 217 -14.08 15.66 18.34
CA ALA A 217 -14.86 14.98 19.39
C ALA A 217 -14.50 15.41 20.82
N GLY A 218 -13.51 16.28 21.01
CA GLY A 218 -13.01 16.71 22.33
C GLY A 218 -12.07 15.70 23.03
N GLU A 219 -11.70 14.61 22.37
CA GLU A 219 -10.82 13.55 22.89
C GLU A 219 -9.32 13.92 22.74
N ARG A 220 -8.89 14.99 23.41
CA ARG A 220 -7.52 15.55 23.27
C ARG A 220 -6.40 14.57 23.61
N ASP A 221 -6.57 13.74 24.63
CA ASP A 221 -5.55 12.76 25.01
C ASP A 221 -5.39 11.67 23.94
N LYS A 222 -6.49 11.28 23.30
CA LYS A 222 -6.48 10.34 22.19
C LYS A 222 -5.79 10.95 20.96
N ALA A 223 -6.11 12.19 20.63
CA ALA A 223 -5.43 12.93 19.57
C ALA A 223 -3.91 13.00 19.80
N ARG A 224 -3.48 13.29 21.04
CA ARG A 224 -2.05 13.30 21.42
C ARG A 224 -1.41 11.92 21.23
N ALA A 225 -2.07 10.85 21.67
CA ALA A 225 -1.58 9.49 21.49
C ALA A 225 -1.50 9.07 20.00
N LEU A 226 -2.37 9.62 19.15
CA LEU A 226 -2.39 9.34 17.71
C LEU A 226 -1.25 10.00 16.95
N ILE A 227 -0.77 11.17 17.37
CA ILE A 227 0.40 11.81 16.74
C ILE A 227 1.72 11.51 17.46
N ASP A 228 1.67 10.83 18.60
CA ASP A 228 2.86 10.41 19.32
C ASP A 228 3.75 9.49 18.47
N GLY A 229 5.06 9.68 18.59
CA GLY A 229 6.07 8.97 17.81
C GLY A 229 6.19 9.40 16.34
N ALA A 230 5.52 10.47 15.92
CA ALA A 230 5.68 11.04 14.58
C ALA A 230 7.16 11.42 14.33
N PRO A 231 7.72 11.09 13.15
CA PRO A 231 9.06 11.52 12.80
C PRO A 231 9.10 13.04 12.63
N ARG A 232 10.31 13.61 12.69
CA ARG A 232 10.50 15.01 12.31
C ARG A 232 10.33 15.14 10.81
N TRP A 233 9.18 15.69 10.41
CA TRP A 233 8.85 15.88 9.01
C TRP A 233 9.71 16.99 8.38
N PRO A 234 10.18 16.80 7.15
CA PRO A 234 10.95 17.83 6.45
C PRO A 234 10.06 19.02 6.08
N THR A 235 10.69 20.21 5.98
CA THR A 235 10.50 21.21 4.91
C THR A 235 9.23 21.23 4.06
N GLU A 236 9.14 20.19 3.25
CA GLU A 236 8.28 20.12 2.09
C GLU A 236 7.09 19.18 2.35
N SER A 237 7.01 18.57 3.54
CA SER A 237 5.95 17.65 3.91
C SER A 237 4.76 18.39 4.51
N ALA A 238 3.57 18.13 3.96
CA ALA A 238 2.29 18.57 4.54
C ALA A 238 2.09 18.06 5.97
N PHE A 239 2.66 16.90 6.33
CA PHE A 239 2.56 16.35 7.68
C PHE A 239 3.26 17.20 8.73
N ARG A 240 4.28 18.00 8.37
CA ARG A 240 4.83 18.98 9.31
C ARG A 240 3.76 19.99 9.70
N ASN A 241 3.10 20.59 8.71
CA ASN A 241 2.07 21.60 8.96
C ASN A 241 0.92 21.02 9.80
N PHE A 242 0.43 19.82 9.46
CA PHE A 242 -0.62 19.16 10.25
C PHE A 242 -0.16 18.86 11.67
N HIS A 243 1.09 18.45 11.86
CA HIS A 243 1.63 18.16 13.19
C HIS A 243 1.72 19.43 14.05
N ASP A 244 2.20 20.53 13.47
CA ASP A 244 2.33 21.81 14.15
C ASP A 244 0.95 22.38 14.52
N GLU A 245 -0.02 22.30 13.61
CA GLU A 245 -1.41 22.73 13.83
C GLU A 245 -2.07 21.92 14.95
N ILE A 246 -2.02 20.59 14.88
CA ILE A 246 -2.58 19.71 15.91
C ILE A 246 -1.92 19.96 17.26
N THR A 247 -0.59 20.09 17.29
CA THR A 247 0.13 20.35 18.54
C THR A 247 -0.28 21.71 19.13
N GLY A 248 -0.48 22.73 18.29
CA GLY A 248 -1.03 24.02 18.70
C GLY A 248 -2.43 23.89 19.33
N LEU A 249 -3.34 23.14 18.69
CA LEU A 249 -4.69 22.88 19.20
C LEU A 249 -4.72 22.08 20.50
N LEU A 250 -3.72 21.23 20.73
CA LEU A 250 -3.59 20.41 21.94
C LEU A 250 -2.88 21.11 23.11
N GLY A 251 -2.15 22.20 22.82
CA GLY A 251 -1.49 23.05 23.80
C GLY A 251 -2.35 24.23 24.30
N ALA A 252 -3.45 24.53 23.61
CA ALA A 252 -4.42 25.58 23.94
C ALA A 252 -5.59 25.04 24.80
#